data_AF-A0A139MD02-F1
#
_entry.id   AF-A0A139MD02-F1
#
_cell.length_a   1.000
_cell.length_b   1.000
_cell.length_c   1.000
_cell.angle_alpha   90.00
_cell.angle_beta   90.00
_cell.angle_gamma   90.00
#
_symmetry.space_group_name_H-M   'P 1'
#
loop_
_entity.id
_entity.type
_entity.pdbx_description
1 polymer ?
#
loop_
_entity_poly.entity_id
_entity_poly.type
_entity_poly.pdbx_seq_one_letter_code
_entity_poly.pdbx_strand_id
1 'polypeptide(L)'
;MIEMLVVLLIISVLLLLFVPNLAKEKKNIQNTGQTAVVKVVEGQAELYQLDKQDSPNLGKLVSDGLITQKQADSYNDYYTKNPNAKRNVPN
;
A
#
# COMPACT_ATOMS: atom_id res chain seq x y z
N MET A 1 -25.43 -32.87 -25.31
CA MET A 1 -25.54 -32.79 -23.83
C MET A 1 -24.17 -32.94 -23.14
N ILE A 2 -23.42 -34.02 -23.40
CA ILE A 2 -22.05 -34.23 -22.86
C ILE A 2 -21.09 -33.07 -23.20
N GLU A 3 -21.21 -32.49 -24.39
CA GLU A 3 -20.41 -31.35 -24.84
C GLU A 3 -20.43 -30.17 -23.87
N MET A 4 -21.61 -29.83 -23.33
CA MET A 4 -21.74 -28.74 -22.35
C MET A 4 -21.11 -29.09 -20.99
N LEU A 5 -21.14 -30.37 -20.59
CA LEU A 5 -20.50 -30.82 -19.34
C LEU A 5 -18.98 -30.72 -19.42
N VAL A 6 -18.39 -31.11 -20.56
CA VAL A 6 -16.94 -31.01 -20.79
C VAL A 6 -16.49 -29.54 -20.84
N VAL A 7 -17.28 -28.68 -21.48
CA VAL A 7 -17.00 -27.23 -21.54
C VAL A 7 -17.01 -26.61 -20.14
N LEU A 8 -18.01 -26.94 -19.30
CA LEU A 8 -18.07 -26.45 -17.92
C LEU A 8 -16.91 -26.97 -17.06
N LEU A 9 -16.49 -28.22 -17.27
CA LEU A 9 -15.33 -28.79 -16.60
C LEU A 9 -14.05 -28.02 -16.94
N ILE A 10 -13.83 -27.72 -18.23
CA ILE A 10 -12.65 -26.97 -18.69
C ILE A 10 -12.67 -25.55 -18.12
N ILE A 11 -13.80 -24.83 -18.19
CA ILE A 11 -13.92 -23.47 -17.65
C ILE A 11 -13.66 -23.46 -16.13
N SER A 12 -14.16 -24.45 -15.40
CA SER A 12 -13.91 -24.58 -13.96
C SER A 12 -12.42 -24.73 -13.64
N VAL A 13 -11.68 -25.55 -14.39
CA VAL A 13 -10.23 -25.72 -14.20
C VAL A 13 -9.48 -24.43 -14.55
N LEU A 14 -9.87 -23.75 -15.64
CA LEU A 14 -9.29 -22.45 -16.01
C LEU A 14 -9.51 -21.41 -14.90
N LEU A 15 -10.73 -21.29 -14.36
CA LEU A 15 -11.01 -20.37 -13.25
C LEU A 15 -10.17 -20.66 -12.01
N LEU A 16 -10.00 -21.94 -11.67
CA LEU A 16 -9.14 -22.36 -10.54
C LEU A 16 -7.67 -21.98 -10.73
N LEU A 17 -7.17 -21.92 -11.96
CA LEU A 17 -5.80 -21.48 -12.25
C LEU A 17 -5.67 -19.94 -12.29
N PHE A 18 -6.69 -19.24 -12.80
CA PHE A 18 -6.66 -17.77 -12.95
C PHE A 18 -6.91 -17.02 -11.64
N VAL A 19 -7.87 -17.45 -10.81
CA VAL A 19 -8.21 -16.81 -9.53
C VAL A 19 -7.01 -16.66 -8.58
N PRO A 20 -6.20 -17.71 -8.29
CA PRO A 20 -5.04 -17.55 -7.41
C PRO A 20 -3.99 -16.61 -7.99
N ASN A 21 -3.83 -16.59 -9.32
CA ASN A 21 -2.89 -15.69 -9.98
C ASN A 21 -3.34 -14.21 -9.86
N LEU A 22 -4.64 -13.93 -10.07
CA LEU A 22 -5.25 -12.60 -9.88
C LEU A 22 -5.16 -12.13 -8.42
N ALA A 23 -5.41 -13.01 -7.45
CA ALA A 23 -5.31 -12.68 -6.03
C ALA A 23 -3.88 -12.28 -5.61
N LYS A 24 -2.87 -12.97 -6.15
CA LYS A 24 -1.46 -12.65 -5.92
C LYS A 24 -1.07 -11.29 -6.51
N GLU A 25 -1.52 -11.01 -7.74
CA GLU A 25 -1.23 -9.74 -8.40
C GLU A 25 -1.89 -8.55 -7.68
N LYS A 26 -3.15 -8.70 -7.26
CA LYS A 26 -3.85 -7.71 -6.42
C LYS A 26 -3.10 -7.42 -5.11
N LYS A 27 -2.50 -8.43 -4.48
CA LYS A 27 -1.68 -8.24 -3.26
C LYS A 27 -0.39 -7.47 -3.55
N ASN A 28 0.29 -7.81 -4.65
CA ASN A 28 1.50 -7.09 -5.05
C ASN A 28 1.23 -5.62 -5.36
N ILE A 29 0.15 -5.31 -6.09
CA ILE A 29 -0.24 -3.92 -6.39
C ILE A 29 -0.53 -3.14 -5.10
N GLN A 30 -1.23 -3.74 -4.13
CA GLN A 30 -1.47 -3.10 -2.84
C GLN A 30 -0.19 -2.80 -2.07
N ASN A 31 0.78 -3.73 -2.07
CA ASN A 31 2.07 -3.52 -1.43
C ASN A 31 2.87 -2.40 -2.12
N THR A 32 2.94 -2.38 -3.45
CA THR A 32 3.60 -1.31 -4.20
C THR A 32 2.93 0.05 -3.94
N GLY A 33 1.60 0.08 -3.87
CA GLY A 33 0.84 1.28 -3.50
C GLY A 33 1.18 1.79 -2.10
N GLN A 34 1.31 0.89 -1.11
CA GLN A 34 1.75 1.27 0.24
C GLN A 34 3.18 1.81 0.26
N THR A 35 4.11 1.21 -0.47
CA THR A 35 5.48 1.75 -0.61
C THR A 35 5.49 3.14 -1.25
N ALA A 36 4.61 3.40 -2.23
CA ALA A 36 4.49 4.73 -2.83
C ALA A 36 3.99 5.77 -1.83
N VAL A 37 3.02 5.42 -0.99
CA VAL A 37 2.55 6.30 0.09
C VAL A 37 3.67 6.63 1.07
N VAL A 38 4.51 5.65 1.45
CA VAL A 38 5.67 5.88 2.30
C VAL A 38 6.60 6.94 1.70
N LYS A 39 6.95 6.81 0.41
CA LYS A 39 7.81 7.79 -0.27
C LYS A 39 7.21 9.20 -0.32
N VAL A 40 5.90 9.31 -0.53
CA VAL A 40 5.22 10.62 -0.54
C VAL A 40 5.28 11.23 0.86
N VAL A 41 4.97 10.48 1.91
CA VAL A 41 5.01 10.98 3.29
C VAL A 41 6.43 11.40 3.69
N GLU A 42 7.44 10.62 3.31
CA GLU A 42 8.85 10.96 3.58
C GLU A 42 9.29 12.21 2.82
N GLY A 43 8.91 12.37 1.55
CA GLY A 43 9.20 13.58 0.78
C GLY A 43 8.54 14.82 1.38
N GLN A 44 7.27 14.71 1.82
CA GLN A 44 6.59 15.81 2.50
C GLN A 44 7.22 16.14 3.85
N ALA A 45 7.74 15.14 4.56
CA ALA A 45 8.49 15.32 5.80
C ALA A 45 9.81 16.06 5.57
N GLU A 46 10.55 15.70 4.51
CA GLU A 46 11.79 16.36 4.12
C GLU A 46 11.55 17.83 3.73
N LEU A 47 10.50 18.09 2.95
CA LEU A 47 10.09 19.46 2.61
C LEU A 47 9.67 20.26 3.84
N TYR A 48 8.88 19.67 4.75
CA TYR A 48 8.51 20.31 6.02
C TYR A 48 9.76 20.68 6.83
N GLN A 49 10.73 19.77 6.91
CA GLN A 49 11.98 20.02 7.63
C GLN A 49 12.79 21.16 7.01
N LEU A 50 12.81 21.24 5.68
CA LEU A 50 13.49 22.30 4.94
C LEU A 50 12.81 23.66 5.13
N ASP A 51 11.48 23.70 5.01
CA ASP A 51 10.70 24.94 5.03
C ASP A 51 10.53 25.51 6.44
N LYS A 52 10.33 24.64 7.44
CA LYS A 52 10.04 25.03 8.82
C LYS A 52 11.25 24.99 9.75
N GLN A 53 12.38 24.42 9.28
CA GLN A 53 13.56 24.11 10.09
C GLN A 53 13.21 23.33 11.38
N ASP A 54 12.13 22.56 11.33
CA ASP A 54 11.55 21.86 12.47
C ASP A 54 11.47 20.36 12.16
N SER A 55 11.54 19.52 13.19
CA SER A 55 11.49 18.07 13.00
C SER A 55 10.08 17.63 12.60
N PRO A 56 9.92 16.95 11.45
CA PRO A 56 8.62 16.51 10.97
C PRO A 56 8.10 15.35 11.84
N ASN A 57 6.79 15.30 12.02
CA ASN A 57 6.09 14.13 12.55
C ASN A 57 4.75 13.98 11.81
N LEU A 58 4.15 12.79 11.84
CA LEU A 58 2.91 12.52 11.12
C LEU A 58 1.79 13.48 11.56
N GLY A 59 1.68 13.76 12.86
CA GLY A 59 0.69 14.72 13.37
C GLY A 59 0.83 16.12 12.75
N LYS A 60 2.05 16.64 12.63
CA LYS A 60 2.37 17.94 12.02
C LYS A 60 2.09 17.92 10.52
N LEU A 61 2.49 16.86 9.83
CA LEU A 61 2.24 16.70 8.40
C LEU A 61 0.75 16.66 8.07
N VAL A 62 -0.07 16.05 8.93
CA VAL A 62 -1.53 16.06 8.80
C VAL A 62 -2.12 17.42 9.17
N SER A 63 -1.64 18.03 10.26
CA SER A 63 -2.14 19.32 10.75
C SER A 63 -1.87 20.46 9.77
N ASP A 64 -0.70 20.44 9.12
CA ASP A 64 -0.32 21.40 8.07
C ASP A 64 -0.94 21.05 6.71
N GLY A 65 -1.72 19.96 6.62
CA GLY A 65 -2.41 19.54 5.40
C GLY A 65 -1.48 19.00 4.30
N LEU A 66 -0.22 18.71 4.63
CA LEU A 66 0.79 18.19 3.71
C LEU A 66 0.51 16.73 3.31
N ILE A 67 -0.17 15.99 4.18
CA ILE A 67 -0.67 14.63 3.94
C ILE A 67 -2.07 14.47 4.52
N THR A 68 -2.84 13.53 3.97
CA THR A 68 -4.16 13.15 4.48
C THR A 68 -4.04 12.16 5.66
N GLN A 69 -5.08 12.09 6.51
CA GLN A 69 -5.15 11.09 7.58
C GLN A 69 -4.96 9.66 7.05
N LYS A 70 -5.57 9.35 5.89
CA LYS A 70 -5.45 8.05 5.24
C LYS A 70 -3.99 7.70 4.85
N GLN A 71 -3.19 8.70 4.47
CA GLN A 71 -1.76 8.49 4.18
C GLN A 71 -0.95 8.27 5.45
N ALA A 72 -1.27 8.98 6.53
CA ALA A 72 -0.66 8.75 7.85
C ALA A 72 -0.98 7.35 8.39
N ASP A 73 -2.23 6.91 8.28
CA ASP A 73 -2.67 5.57 8.68
C ASP A 73 -1.96 4.50 7.84
N SER A 74 -1.89 4.70 6.51
CA SER A 74 -1.20 3.78 5.60
C SER A 74 0.31 3.71 5.88
N TYR A 75 0.93 4.82 6.28
CA TYR A 75 2.34 4.86 6.69
C TYR A 75 2.56 4.02 7.94
N ASN A 76 1.71 4.19 8.96
CA ASN A 76 1.76 3.39 10.19
C ASN A 76 1.56 1.89 9.91
N ASP A 77 0.55 1.57 9.12
CA ASP A 77 0.24 0.20 8.69
C ASP A 77 1.44 -0.48 8.01
N TYR A 78 2.19 0.26 7.19
CA TYR A 78 3.39 -0.26 6.53
C TYR A 78 4.45 -0.69 7.54
N TYR A 79 4.73 0.10 8.58
CA TYR A 79 5.73 -0.24 9.60
C TYR A 79 5.24 -1.32 10.58
N THR A 80 3.94 -1.42 10.84
CA THR A 80 3.38 -2.55 11.59
C THR A 80 3.56 -3.87 10.84
N LYS A 81 3.43 -3.86 9.51
CA LYS A 81 3.62 -5.04 8.66
C LYS A 81 5.09 -5.34 8.36
N ASN A 82 5.98 -4.34 8.51
CA ASN A 82 7.41 -4.43 8.23
C ASN A 82 8.23 -3.96 9.45
N PRO A 83 8.27 -4.74 10.55
CA PRO A 83 8.89 -4.31 11.80
C PRO A 83 10.41 -4.06 11.71
N ASN A 84 11.06 -4.63 10.69
CA ASN A 84 12.49 -4.44 10.44
C ASN A 84 12.80 -3.20 9.56
N ALA A 85 11.78 -2.52 9.04
CA ALA A 85 11.99 -1.35 8.20
C ALA A 85 12.32 -0.11 9.04
N LYS A 86 13.31 0.68 8.61
CA LYS A 86 13.68 1.93 9.29
C LYS A 86 12.59 2.99 9.06
N ARG A 87 12.00 3.46 10.16
CA ARG A 87 11.00 4.53 10.16
C ARG A 87 11.71 5.89 10.19
N ASN A 88 11.43 6.72 9.19
CA ASN A 88 12.07 8.04 9.05
C ASN A 88 11.22 9.17 9.63
N VAL A 89 9.89 9.03 9.62
CA VAL A 89 8.96 10.05 10.12
C VAL A 89 8.28 9.55 11.39
N PRO A 90 8.51 10.15 12.57
CA PRO A 90 7.86 9.78 13.83
C PRO A 90 6.35 10.08 13.82
N ASN A 91 5.61 9.52 14.78
CA ASN A 91 4.16 9.77 14.95
C ASN A 91 3.90 11.23 15.32
#